data_AF-A0A2M6YRM9-F1
#
_entry.id   AF-A0A2M6YRM9-F1
#
_cell.length_a   1.000
_cell.length_b   1.000
_cell.length_c   1.000
_cell.angle_alpha   90.00
_cell.angle_beta   90.00
_cell.angle_gamma   90.00
#
_symmetry.space_group_name_H-M   'P 1'
#
loop_
_entity.id
_entity.type
_entity.pdbx_description
1 polymer ?
#
loop_
_entity_poly.entity_id
_entity_poly.type
_entity_poly.pdbx_seq_one_letter_code
_entity_poly.pdbx_strand_id
1 'polypeptide(L)' 'MAKFVHLHVHSEYSLLDGLPKIADLVKYVKELDMEAVALT' A
#
# COMPACT_ATOMS: atom_id res chain seq x y z
N MET A 1 20.24 -3.77 -4.26
CA MET A 1 18.83 -4.07 -3.98
C MET A 1 18.00 -3.68 -5.19
N ALA A 2 17.09 -4.52 -5.68
CA ALA A 2 16.19 -4.13 -6.76
C ALA A 2 15.09 -3.20 -6.20
N LYS A 3 14.68 -2.19 -6.97
CA LYS A 3 13.50 -1.38 -6.64
C LYS A 3 12.25 -2.26 -6.74
N PHE A 4 11.36 -2.19 -5.74
CA PHE A 4 10.13 -2.97 -5.69
C PHE A 4 8.94 -2.06 -5.37
N VAL A 5 7.79 -2.32 -6.01
CA VAL A 5 6.54 -1.58 -5.81
C VAL A 5 5.36 -2.55 -5.83
N HIS A 6 4.39 -2.35 -4.94
CA HIS A 6 3.15 -3.12 -4.94
C HIS A 6 2.15 -2.48 -5.88
N LEU A 7 1.64 -3.26 -6.84
CA LEU A 7 0.67 -2.80 -7.85
C LEU A 7 -0.75 -3.33 -7.63
N HIS A 8 -0.95 -4.18 -6.61
CA HIS A 8 -2.23 -4.75 -6.24
C HIS A 8 -2.33 -4.74 -4.71
N VAL A 9 -3.07 -3.77 -4.17
CA VAL A 9 -3.27 -3.61 -2.73
C VAL A 9 -4.70 -3.16 -2.48
N HIS A 10 -5.37 -3.78 -1.51
CA HIS A 10 -6.70 -3.41 -1.08
C HIS A 10 -6.61 -2.46 0.12
N SER A 11 -7.48 -1.44 0.17
CA SER A 11 -7.58 -0.49 1.30
C SER A 11 -8.81 -0.80 2.15
N GLU A 12 -9.02 -0.07 3.24
CA GLU A 12 -10.27 -0.11 4.04
C GLU A 12 -11.57 0.08 3.22
N TYR A 13 -11.50 0.58 1.99
CA TYR A 13 -12.64 0.68 1.08
C TYR A 13 -13.00 -0.65 0.38
N SER A 14 -12.13 -1.65 0.41
CA SER A 14 -12.42 -3.00 -0.06
C SER A 14 -13.18 -3.74 1.04
N LEU A 15 -14.50 -3.54 1.10
CA LEU A 15 -15.35 -3.87 2.25
C LEU A 15 -15.27 -5.32 2.78
N LEU A 16 -14.84 -6.28 1.94
CA LEU A 16 -14.79 -7.69 2.30
C LEU A 16 -13.41 -8.15 2.81
N ASP A 17 -12.32 -7.53 2.37
CA ASP A 17 -10.96 -8.01 2.57
C ASP A 17 -9.90 -6.90 2.81
N GLY A 18 -10.32 -5.65 2.75
CA GLY A 18 -9.52 -4.46 2.94
C GLY A 18 -9.38 -4.04 4.38
N LEU A 19 -8.17 -4.21 4.94
CA LEU A 19 -7.83 -3.85 6.32
C LEU A 19 -7.11 -2.50 6.49
N PRO A 20 -6.10 -2.14 5.67
CA PRO A 20 -5.28 -0.99 5.98
C PRO A 20 -5.97 0.32 5.58
N LYS A 21 -5.92 1.32 6.47
CA LYS A 21 -6.30 2.69 6.14
C LYS A 21 -5.28 3.29 5.18
N ILE A 22 -5.74 4.15 4.26
CA ILE A 22 -4.87 4.71 3.22
C ILE A 22 -3.69 5.49 3.84
N ALA A 23 -3.93 6.28 4.91
CA ALA A 23 -2.88 7.05 5.56
C ALA A 23 -1.79 6.17 6.19
N ASP A 24 -2.19 5.06 6.82
CA ASP A 24 -1.26 4.12 7.45
C ASP A 24 -0.47 3.34 6.40
N LEU A 25 -1.12 2.94 5.30
CA LEU A 25 -0.47 2.31 4.16
C LEU A 25 0.61 3.21 3.56
N VAL A 26 0.29 4.48 3.28
CA VAL A 26 1.24 5.46 2.71
C VAL A 26 2.43 5.69 3.63
N LYS A 27 2.20 5.77 4.95
CA LYS A 27 3.29 5.89 5.94
C LYS A 27 4.20 4.66 5.89
N TYR A 28 3.62 3.46 5.85
CA TYR A 28 4.36 2.20 5.83
C TYR A 28 5.22 2.02 4.57
N VAL A 29 4.68 2.27 3.37
CA VAL A 29 5.51 2.19 2.15
C VAL A 29 6.62 3.25 2.12
N LYS A 30 6.41 4.41 2.76
CA LYS A 30 7.47 5.42 2.90
C LYS A 30 8.59 4.96 3.84
N GLU A 31 8.27 4.29 4.94
CA GLU A 31 9.25 3.69 5.87
C GLU A 31 10.08 2.58 5.22
N LEU A 32 9.51 1.88 4.24
CA LEU A 32 10.18 0.85 3.44
C LEU A 32 10.99 1.39 2.25
N ASP A 33 11.10 2.72 2.12
CA ASP A 33 11.78 3.40 1.00
C ASP A 33 11.22 3.00 -0.39
N MET A 34 9.93 2.68 -0.46
CA MET A 34 9.24 2.41 -1.72
C MET A 34 8.85 3.73 -2.40
N GLU A 35 9.06 3.80 -3.72
CA GLU A 35 8.81 5.00 -4.52
C GLU A 35 7.31 5.22 -4.80
N ALA A 36 6.53 4.13 -4.91
CA ALA A 36 5.11 4.16 -5.22
C ALA A 36 4.36 2.93 -4.67
N VAL A 37 3.03 3.04 -4.59
CA VAL A 37 2.09 1.95 -4.30
C VAL A 37 0.80 2.19 -5.10
N ALA A 38 0.18 1.12 -5.61
CA ALA A 38 -1.13 1.20 -6.24
C ALA A 38 -2.20 0.59 -5.33
N LEU A 39 -3.39 1.21 -5.34
CA LEU A 39 -4.61 0.68 -4.76
C LEU A 39 -5.50 0.14 -5.89
N THR A 40 -6.08 -1.03 -5.68
CA THR A 40 -6.96 -1.78 -6.60
C THR A 40 -8.12 -2.37 -5.83
#